data_AF-A0A536GMB4-F1
#
_entry.id   AF-A0A536GMB4-F1
#
_cell.length_a   1.000
_cell.length_b   1.000
_cell.length_c   1.000
_cell.angle_alpha   90.00
_cell.angle_beta   90.00
_cell.angle_gamma   90.00
#
_symmetry.space_group_name_H-M   'P 1'
#
loop_
_entity.id
_entity.type
_entity.pdbx_description
1 polymer ?
#
loop_
_entity_poly.entity_id
_entity_poly.type
_entity_poly.pdbx_seq_one_letter_code
_entity_poly.pdbx_strand_id
1 'polypeptide(L)'
;VDEQDETRKILIELVGFWHPDYLRRKIEKVRAANCRHLLLLVYQGLKITEDAFSDSGSEVIFFQQKPVLKEVMETVEEMAERLYGPRPKPAKRSRAKRRAAGETSQASQQPGE
;
A
#
# COMPACT_ATOMS: atom_id res chain seq x y z
N VAL A 1 -5.19 1.44 -3.11
CA VAL A 1 -6.29 1.78 -2.18
C VAL A 1 -7.09 0.51 -2.01
N ASP A 2 -7.34 0.05 -0.79
CA ASP A 2 -8.33 -1.01 -0.60
C ASP A 2 -9.69 -0.40 -0.94
N GLU A 3 -10.23 -0.75 -2.11
CA GLU A 3 -11.51 -0.22 -2.59
C GLU A 3 -12.69 -0.66 -1.71
N GLN A 4 -12.45 -1.60 -0.78
CA GLN A 4 -13.47 -2.17 0.10
C GLN A 4 -13.41 -1.56 1.50
N ASP A 5 -12.28 -0.98 1.90
CA ASP A 5 -12.09 -0.38 3.22
C ASP A 5 -11.16 0.85 3.17
N GLU A 6 -11.75 2.04 3.20
CA GLU A 6 -11.02 3.31 3.17
C GLU A 6 -10.19 3.58 4.43
N THR A 7 -10.40 2.81 5.51
CA THR A 7 -9.66 2.96 6.77
C THR A 7 -8.37 2.15 6.78
N ARG A 8 -8.20 1.19 5.86
CA ARG A 8 -7.01 0.35 5.72
C ARG A 8 -6.01 0.97 4.75
N LYS A 9 -5.07 1.74 5.30
CA LYS A 9 -4.06 2.47 4.53
C LYS A 9 -2.69 2.32 5.17
N ILE A 10 -1.73 1.84 4.38
CA ILE A 10 -0.30 1.89 4.73
C ILE A 10 0.33 3.02 3.90
N LEU A 11 1.05 3.90 4.57
CA LEU A 11 1.82 4.97 3.96
C LEU A 11 3.20 4.44 3.59
N ILE A 12 3.69 4.77 2.41
CA ILE A 12 5.03 4.40 1.97
C ILE A 12 5.80 5.66 1.64
N GLU A 13 6.98 5.83 2.24
CA GLU A 13 7.85 6.97 1.97
C GLU A 13 9.24 6.52 1.49
N LEU A 14 9.65 6.99 0.32
CA LEU A 14 10.97 6.73 -0.24
C LEU A 14 11.98 7.77 0.29
N VAL A 15 13.01 7.31 0.98
CA VAL A 15 14.08 8.11 1.58
C VAL A 15 15.37 7.90 0.78
N GLY A 16 15.71 8.87 -0.06
CA GLY A 16 16.92 8.84 -0.89
C GLY A 16 17.85 10.05 -0.74
N PHE A 17 17.60 10.97 0.20
CA PHE A 17 18.16 12.32 0.12
C PHE A 17 19.46 12.58 0.90
N TRP A 18 20.29 13.38 0.22
CA TRP A 18 21.67 13.79 0.46
C TRP A 18 21.74 15.11 1.24
N HIS A 19 21.39 15.08 2.53
CA HIS A 19 22.03 15.95 3.53
C HIS A 19 21.83 15.36 4.93
N PRO A 20 22.89 15.15 5.75
CA PRO A 20 22.78 14.48 7.04
C PRO A 20 21.83 15.19 8.01
N ASP A 21 21.79 16.52 7.99
CA ASP A 21 20.89 17.29 8.88
C ASP A 21 19.41 17.17 8.51
N TYR A 22 19.09 17.05 7.21
CA TYR A 22 17.70 16.84 6.78
C TYR A 22 17.19 15.49 7.28
N LEU A 23 18.03 14.48 7.16
CA LEU A 23 17.74 13.12 7.54
C LEU A 23 17.52 12.98 9.06
N ARG A 24 18.37 13.61 9.88
CA ARG A 24 18.19 13.67 11.33
C ARG A 24 16.83 14.27 11.70
N ARG A 25 16.48 15.43 11.11
CA ARG A 25 15.19 16.09 11.34
C ARG A 25 14.01 15.24 10.88
N LYS A 26 14.16 14.47 9.81
CA LYS A 26 13.14 13.54 9.33
C LYS A 26 12.94 12.38 10.31
N ILE A 27 14.02 11.77 10.78
CA ILE A 27 13.98 10.71 11.79
C ILE A 27 13.29 11.21 13.06
N GLU A 28 13.63 12.40 13.55
CA GLU A 28 12.97 13.02 14.71
C GLU A 28 11.46 13.17 14.50
N LYS A 29 11.02 13.61 13.32
CA LYS A 29 9.59 13.73 13.00
C LYS A 29 8.89 12.38 12.93
N VAL A 30 9.52 11.38 12.31
CA VAL A 30 8.95 10.03 12.22
C VAL A 30 8.82 9.41 13.61
N ARG A 31 9.84 9.56 14.47
CA ARG A 31 9.79 9.13 15.88
C ARG A 31 8.68 9.85 16.65
N ALA A 32 8.59 11.17 16.54
CA ALA A 32 7.56 11.95 17.20
C ALA A 32 6.13 11.60 16.73
N ALA A 33 5.97 11.22 15.46
CA ALA A 33 4.68 10.81 14.91
C ALA A 33 4.25 9.41 15.37
N ASN A 34 5.19 8.54 15.74
CA ASN A 34 4.97 7.15 16.15
C ASN A 34 3.96 6.41 15.26
N CYS A 35 4.13 6.58 13.95
CA CYS A 35 3.14 6.18 12.95
C CYS A 35 3.31 4.71 12.60
N ARG A 36 2.48 3.85 13.21
CA ARG A 36 2.57 2.40 13.00
C ARG A 36 2.24 1.91 11.58
N HIS A 37 1.48 2.70 10.82
CA HIS A 37 1.07 2.39 9.46
C HIS A 37 1.98 3.05 8.40
N LEU A 38 3.24 3.33 8.76
CA LEU A 38 4.24 3.93 7.88
C LEU A 38 5.35 2.92 7.57
N LEU A 39 5.61 2.72 6.28
CA LEU A 39 6.74 1.96 5.73
C LEU A 39 7.76 2.93 5.11
N LEU A 40 8.99 2.88 5.61
CA LEU A 40 10.10 3.68 5.09
C LEU A 40 10.97 2.83 4.17
N LEU A 41 11.16 3.31 2.94
CA LEU A 41 12.11 2.71 2.00
C LEU A 41 13.38 3.54 2.01
N VAL A 42 14.46 3.02 2.59
CA VAL A 42 15.70 3.78 2.82
C VAL A 42 16.80 3.33 1.88
N TYR A 43 17.40 4.28 1.17
CA TYR A 43 18.57 4.01 0.34
C TYR A 43 19.78 3.67 1.23
N GLN A 44 20.36 2.48 1.05
CA GLN A 44 21.46 1.98 1.88
C GLN A 44 22.74 2.82 1.78
N GLY A 45 22.92 3.56 0.67
CA GLY A 45 24.04 4.48 0.52
C GLY A 45 24.05 5.67 1.50
N LEU A 46 23.01 5.85 2.31
CA LEU A 46 22.88 6.98 3.25
C LEU A 46 23.68 6.83 4.56
N LYS A 47 24.45 5.75 4.77
CA LYS A 47 25.20 5.49 6.02
C LYS A 47 24.33 5.62 7.30
N ILE A 48 23.10 5.13 7.23
CA ILE A 48 22.15 5.07 8.36
C ILE A 48 21.91 3.61 8.69
N THR A 49 21.79 3.31 9.97
CA THR A 49 21.40 1.99 10.46
C THR A 49 19.91 1.93 10.79
N GLU A 50 19.36 0.72 10.83
CA GLU A 50 17.99 0.44 11.31
C GLU A 50 17.74 1.03 12.70
N ASP A 51 18.76 1.04 13.57
CA ASP A 51 18.70 1.61 14.93
C ASP A 51 18.24 3.08 14.96
N ALA A 52 18.45 3.81 13.87
CA ALA A 52 17.96 5.18 13.76
C ALA A 52 16.42 5.25 13.74
N PHE A 53 15.73 4.15 13.42
CA PHE A 53 14.28 4.10 13.26
C PHE A 53 13.58 3.21 14.28
N SER A 54 14.30 2.45 15.11
CA SER A 54 13.72 1.47 16.05
C SER A 54 12.67 2.06 17.01
N ASP A 55 12.84 3.31 17.43
CA ASP A 55 11.91 3.98 18.36
C ASP A 55 10.68 4.60 17.67
N SER A 56 10.57 4.51 16.35
CA SER A 56 9.53 5.21 15.58
C SER A 56 8.23 4.42 15.38
N GLY A 57 8.22 3.14 15.75
CA GLY A 57 7.10 2.23 15.48
C GLY A 57 6.81 2.01 13.99
N SER A 58 7.63 2.56 13.10
CA SER A 58 7.52 2.45 11.64
C SER A 58 8.36 1.28 11.14
N GLU A 59 7.93 0.64 10.06
CA GLU A 59 8.67 -0.45 9.42
C GLU A 59 9.68 0.15 8.44
N VAL A 60 10.85 -0.48 8.27
CA VAL A 60 11.92 0.04 7.40
C VAL A 60 12.46 -1.07 6.49
N ILE A 61 12.58 -0.77 5.21
CA ILE A 61 13.25 -1.62 4.21
C ILE A 61 14.42 -0.85 3.62
N PHE A 62 15.61 -1.43 3.67
CA PHE A 62 16.80 -0.87 3.04
C PHE A 62 16.99 -1.40 1.62
N PHE A 63 17.32 -0.52 0.69
CA PHE A 63 17.57 -0.91 -0.71
C PHE A 63 18.84 -0.29 -1.28
N GLN A 64 19.54 -1.03 -2.15
CA GLN A 64 20.81 -0.62 -2.75
C GLN A 64 20.71 0.07 -4.10
N GLN A 65 19.66 -0.20 -4.88
CA GLN A 65 19.45 0.40 -6.21
C GLN A 65 18.00 0.81 -6.39
N LYS A 66 17.10 -0.16 -6.34
CA LYS A 66 15.65 0.04 -6.40
C LYS A 66 14.98 -0.84 -5.34
N PRO A 67 13.90 -0.38 -4.71
CA PRO A 67 13.07 -1.24 -3.87
C PRO A 67 12.55 -2.42 -4.68
N VAL A 68 12.65 -3.62 -4.13
CA VAL A 68 12.08 -4.82 -4.75
C VAL A 68 10.59 -4.84 -4.46
N LEU A 69 9.76 -4.67 -5.49
CA LEU A 69 8.31 -4.57 -5.30
C LEU A 69 7.72 -5.75 -4.52
N LYS A 70 8.22 -6.96 -4.76
CA LYS A 70 7.78 -8.16 -4.05
C LYS A 70 7.96 -8.02 -2.53
N GLU A 71 9.16 -7.62 -2.09
CA GLU A 71 9.50 -7.42 -0.67
C GLU A 71 8.67 -6.30 -0.04
N VAL A 72 8.47 -5.21 -0.79
CA VAL A 72 7.61 -4.10 -0.36
C VAL A 72 6.17 -4.58 -0.17
N MET A 73 5.64 -5.36 -1.10
CA MET A 73 4.28 -5.88 -1.03
C MET A 73 4.10 -6.87 0.11
N GLU A 74 5.03 -7.80 0.31
CA GLU A 74 5.01 -8.75 1.43
C GLU A 74 4.99 -8.00 2.76
N THR A 75 5.87 -7.01 2.93
CA THR A 75 5.92 -6.18 4.15
C THR A 75 4.62 -5.39 4.36
N VAL A 76 4.05 -4.81 3.31
CA VAL A 76 2.77 -4.08 3.39
C VAL A 76 1.63 -5.01 3.82
N GLU A 77 1.60 -6.24 3.29
CA GLU A 77 0.59 -7.23 3.66
C GLU A 77 0.71 -7.65 5.12
N GLU A 78 1.93 -7.93 5.59
CA GLU A 78 2.21 -8.25 7.01
C GLU A 78 1.83 -7.09 7.93
N MET A 79 2.20 -5.85 7.57
CA MET A 79 1.80 -4.65 8.32
C MET A 79 0.27 -4.50 8.36
N ALA A 80 -0.41 -4.71 7.23
CA ALA A 80 -1.85 -4.56 7.14
C ALA A 80 -2.59 -5.63 7.97
N GLU A 81 -2.06 -6.86 8.01
CA GLU A 81 -2.59 -7.93 8.86
C GLU A 81 -2.38 -7.63 10.34
N ARG A 82 -1.19 -7.16 10.73
CA ARG A 82 -0.86 -6.78 12.11
C ARG A 82 -1.70 -5.62 12.64
N LEU A 83 -1.97 -4.61 11.80
CA LEU A 83 -2.65 -3.39 12.23
C LEU A 83 -4.17 -3.45 12.11
N TYR A 84 -4.68 -4.17 11.10
CA TYR A 84 -6.10 -4.14 10.76
C TYR A 84 -6.73 -5.55 10.69
N GLY A 85 -5.97 -6.61 10.94
CA GLY A 85 -6.44 -7.99 10.89
C GLY A 85 -6.46 -8.61 9.49
N PRO A 86 -6.96 -9.84 9.34
CA PRO A 86 -6.94 -10.55 8.06
C PRO A 86 -7.78 -9.84 7.00
N ARG A 87 -7.31 -9.85 5.75
CA ARG A 87 -8.03 -9.21 4.65
C ARG A 87 -9.40 -9.88 4.43
N PRO A 88 -10.51 -9.12 4.39
CA PRO A 88 -11.80 -9.67 3.99
C PRO A 88 -11.67 -10.30 2.61
N LYS A 89 -12.08 -11.57 2.46
CA LYS A 89 -12.11 -12.20 1.14
C LYS A 89 -13.06 -11.41 0.25
N PRO A 90 -12.67 -11.02 -0.97
CA PRO A 90 -13.59 -10.33 -1.87
C PRO A 90 -14.81 -11.24 -2.05
N ALA A 91 -15.99 -10.73 -1.70
CA ALA A 91 -17.24 -11.44 -1.94
C ALA A 91 -17.27 -11.79 -3.43
N LYS A 92 -17.37 -13.09 -3.74
CA LYS A 92 -17.42 -13.56 -5.13
C LYS A 92 -18.50 -12.75 -5.83
N ARG A 93 -18.13 -11.87 -6.78
CA ARG A 93 -19.10 -11.16 -7.62
C ARG A 93 -19.95 -12.25 -8.26
N SER A 94 -21.20 -12.39 -7.79
CA SER A 94 -22.09 -13.40 -8.34
C SER A 94 -22.24 -13.10 -9.83
N ARG A 95 -22.00 -14.11 -10.65
CA ARG A 95 -22.03 -14.05 -12.12
C ARG A 95 -23.40 -13.60 -12.65
N ALA A 96 -24.40 -13.47 -11.77
CA ALA A 96 -25.77 -13.03 -12.03
C ALA A 96 -25.86 -11.63 -12.67
N LYS A 97 -24.94 -10.70 -12.40
CA LYS A 97 -25.03 -9.34 -12.97
C LYS A 97 -24.53 -9.19 -14.42
N ARG A 98 -23.91 -10.23 -15.02
CA ARG A 98 -23.45 -10.17 -16.43
C ARG A 98 -24.51 -10.58 -17.45
N ARG A 99 -25.61 -11.25 -17.05
CA ARG A 99 -26.68 -11.67 -17.98
C ARG A 99 -27.71 -10.57 -18.23
N ALA A 100 -27.98 -9.71 -17.25
CA ALA A 100 -28.99 -8.64 -17.39
C ALA A 100 -28.62 -7.52 -18.38
N ALA A 101 -27.37 -7.46 -18.86
CA ALA A 101 -26.92 -6.44 -19.83
C ALA A 101 -26.91 -6.96 -21.29
N GLY A 102 -27.27 -8.22 -21.54
CA GLY A 102 -27.20 -8.84 -22.86
C GLY A 102 -28.54 -9.03 -23.58
N GLU A 103 -29.67 -8.78 -22.92
CA GLU A 103 -31.01 -9.19 -23.42
C GLU A 103 -31.90 -8.03 -23.91
N THR A 104 -31.37 -6.81 -24.09
CA THR A 104 -32.15 -5.66 -24.60
C THR A 104 -31.87 -5.27 -26.06
N SER A 105 -31.09 -6.04 -26.83
CA SER A 105 -30.73 -5.66 -28.21
C SER A 105 -31.34 -6.54 -29.32
N GLN A 106 -32.30 -7.41 -29.03
CA GLN A 106 -33.00 -8.19 -30.05
C GLN A 106 -34.53 -8.14 -29.87
N ALA A 107 -35.12 -6.97 -30.07
CA ALA A 107 -36.57 -6.84 -30.28
C ALA A 107 -36.90 -5.54 -31.02
N SER A 108 -36.41 -5.39 -32.26
CA SER A 108 -36.90 -4.38 -33.20
C SER A 108 -36.69 -4.86 -34.64
N GLN A 109 -37.28 -6.02 -34.94
CA GLN A 109 -37.66 -6.37 -36.30
C GLN A 109 -39.14 -6.74 -36.21
N GLN A 110 -39.98 -5.82 -36.65
CA GLN A 110 -41.37 -6.13 -37.01
C GLN A 110 -41.58 -5.89 -38.51
N PRO A 111 -42.49 -6.65 -39.13
CA PRO A 111 -42.64 -6.79 -40.58
C PRO A 111 -43.84 -5.99 -41.14
N GLY A 112 -43.90 -5.87 -42.47
CA GLY A 112 -45.08 -5.39 -43.24
C GLY A 112 -45.02 -3.88 -43.56
N GLU A 113 -45.39 -3.40 -44.74
CA GLU A 113 -46.04 -3.95 -45.95
C GLU A 113 -45.49 -3.22 -47.19
#